data_AF-A0A4P7TT84-F1
#
_entry.id   AF-A0A4P7TT84-F1
#
_cell.length_a   1.000
_cell.length_b   1.000
_cell.length_c   1.000
_cell.angle_alpha   90.00
_cell.angle_beta   90.00
_cell.angle_gamma   90.00
#
_symmetry.space_group_name_H-M   'P 1'
#
loop_
_entity.id
_entity.type
_entity.pdbx_description
1 polymer ?
#
loop_
_entity_poly.entity_id
_entity_poly.type
_entity_poly.pdbx_seq_one_letter_code
_entity_poly.pdbx_strand_id
1 'polypeptide(L)' 'MMLFGASLIMVVGCSSKENALCHPQPKPPAPPAWAMMPPSNSLQLLDETFSVSGTESSATRQH' A
#
# COMPACT_ATOMS: atom_id res chain seq x y z
N MET A 1 38.13 -22.88 22.24
CA MET A 1 37.16 -23.97 22.43
C MET A 1 35.91 -23.36 23.04
N MET A 2 34.77 -23.51 22.33
CA MET A 2 33.35 -23.33 22.71
C MET A 2 33.03 -22.48 23.97
N LEU A 3 32.04 -21.58 23.94
CA LEU A 3 30.63 -21.98 23.80
C LEU A 3 29.81 -20.88 23.12
N PHE A 4 29.17 -21.28 22.03
CA PHE A 4 28.16 -20.55 21.28
C PHE A 4 26.99 -20.13 22.18
N GLY A 5 26.98 -18.87 22.61
CA GLY A 5 25.83 -18.24 23.28
C GLY A 5 24.78 -17.78 22.27
N ALA A 6 24.37 -18.64 21.35
CA ALA A 6 23.37 -18.32 20.33
C ALA A 6 21.99 -18.80 20.77
N SER A 7 21.13 -17.84 21.04
CA SER A 7 19.69 -17.84 20.78
C SER A 7 18.92 -19.14 21.02
N LEU A 8 18.27 -19.23 22.18
CA LEU A 8 17.03 -19.99 22.27
C LEU A 8 15.86 -19.01 22.30
N ILE A 9 15.60 -18.36 21.16
CA ILE A 9 14.35 -17.64 20.93
C ILE A 9 13.30 -18.70 20.62
N MET A 10 12.54 -19.10 21.64
CA MET A 10 11.40 -20.00 21.48
C MET A 10 10.33 -19.26 20.66
N VAL A 11 10.29 -19.52 19.36
CA VAL A 11 9.19 -19.10 18.50
C VAL A 11 7.98 -19.95 18.89
N VAL A 12 7.09 -19.38 19.70
CA VAL A 12 5.71 -19.86 19.79
C VAL A 12 5.06 -19.50 18.46
N GLY A 13 5.18 -20.40 17.49
CA GLY A 13 4.33 -20.37 16.32
C GLY A 13 2.92 -20.72 16.77
N CYS A 14 1.97 -19.80 16.59
CA CYS A 14 0.55 -20.11 16.67
C CYS A 14 0.21 -21.14 15.58
N SER A 15 0.42 -22.43 15.85
CA SER A 15 -0.12 -23.51 15.04
C SER A 15 -1.59 -23.65 15.41
N SER A 16 -2.41 -22.73 14.90
CA SER A 16 -3.85 -22.94 14.89
C SER A 16 -4.11 -24.06 13.90
N LYS A 17 -4.12 -25.30 14.41
CA LYS A 17 -4.70 -26.44 13.70
C LYS A 17 -6.20 -26.48 13.99
N GLU A 18 -6.86 -25.33 13.86
CA GLU A 18 -8.29 -25.34 13.56
C GLU A 18 -8.38 -26.00 12.19
N ASN A 19 -8.87 -27.24 12.17
CA ASN A 19 -9.31 -27.84 10.93
C ASN A 19 -10.46 -26.94 10.49
N ALA A 20 -10.17 -25.92 9.68
CA ALA A 20 -11.19 -25.08 9.09
C ALA A 20 -12.05 -26.05 8.31
N LEU A 21 -13.13 -26.49 8.94
CA LEU A 21 -14.19 -27.24 8.32
C LEU A 21 -14.63 -26.28 7.23
N CYS A 22 -14.09 -26.49 6.04
CA CYS A 22 -14.45 -25.80 4.82
C CYS A 22 -15.87 -26.27 4.52
N HIS A 23 -16.82 -25.84 5.35
CA HIS A 23 -18.17 -25.64 4.93
C HIS A 23 -18.06 -24.83 3.64
N PRO A 24 -18.74 -25.23 2.57
CA PRO A 24 -18.80 -24.43 1.36
C PRO A 24 -19.23 -23.02 1.77
N GLN A 25 -18.26 -22.10 1.85
CA GLN A 25 -18.57 -20.72 2.16
C GLN A 25 -19.38 -20.23 0.95
N PRO A 26 -20.56 -19.63 1.18
CA PRO A 26 -21.29 -19.01 0.10
C PRO A 26 -20.34 -18.08 -0.66
N LYS A 27 -20.38 -18.16 -1.99
CA LYS A 27 -19.60 -17.28 -2.85
C LYS A 27 -19.86 -15.84 -2.38
N PRO A 28 -18.81 -15.06 -2.03
CA PRO A 28 -18.99 -13.66 -1.70
C PRO A 28 -19.73 -12.97 -2.85
N PRO A 29 -20.65 -12.04 -2.55
CA PRO A 29 -21.36 -11.30 -3.59
C PRO A 29 -20.34 -10.63 -4.51
N ALA A 30 -20.69 -10.50 -5.78
CA ALA A 30 -19.86 -9.75 -6.70
C ALA A 30 -19.65 -8.33 -6.16
N PRO A 31 -18.44 -7.76 -6.24
CA PRO A 31 -18.22 -6.38 -5.87
C PRO A 31 -19.12 -5.48 -6.72
N PRO A 32 -19.57 -4.34 -6.18
CA PRO A 32 -20.40 -3.43 -6.94
C PRO A 32 -19.65 -2.90 -8.17
N ALA A 33 -20.38 -2.58 -9.23
CA ALA A 33 -19.80 -2.21 -10.53
C ALA A 33 -18.78 -1.05 -10.43
N TRP A 34 -19.03 -0.07 -9.55
CA TRP A 34 -18.13 1.06 -9.31
C TRP A 34 -16.79 0.65 -8.69
N ALA A 35 -16.75 -0.44 -7.90
CA ALA A 35 -15.51 -0.95 -7.29
C ALA A 35 -14.69 -1.82 -8.25
N MET A 36 -15.27 -2.22 -9.38
CA MET A 36 -14.58 -2.91 -10.46
C MET A 36 -13.99 -1.96 -11.50
N MET A 37 -14.29 -0.66 -11.42
CA MET A 37 -13.73 0.34 -12.32
C MET A 37 -12.25 0.56 -12.01
N PRO A 38 -11.38 0.69 -13.02
CA PRO A 38 -9.99 1.06 -12.79
C PRO A 38 -9.91 2.47 -12.17
N PRO A 39 -8.92 2.73 -11.29
CA PRO A 39 -8.72 4.06 -10.73
C PRO A 39 -8.42 5.08 -11.86
N SER A 40 -9.02 6.27 -11.77
CA SER A 40 -8.70 7.35 -12.71
C SER A 40 -7.37 8.01 -12.34
N ASN A 41 -6.51 8.23 -13.32
CA ASN A 41 -5.27 9.00 -13.17
C ASN A 41 -5.51 10.52 -13.19
N SER A 42 -6.75 10.97 -13.01
CA SER A 42 -7.14 12.38 -13.07
C SER A 42 -6.41 13.23 -12.04
N LEU A 43 -6.20 12.72 -10.84
CA LEU A 43 -5.54 13.45 -9.76
C LEU A 43 -4.07 13.74 -10.12
N GLN A 44 -3.37 12.75 -10.67
CA GLN A 44 -2.00 12.92 -11.16
C GLN A 44 -1.92 13.91 -12.33
N LEU A 45 -2.84 13.82 -13.29
CA LEU A 45 -2.87 14.76 -14.42
C LEU A 45 -3.12 16.20 -13.98
N LEU A 46 -3.98 16.42 -12.99
CA LEU A 46 -4.21 17.74 -12.43
C LEU A 46 -2.96 18.25 -11.72
N ASP A 47 -2.30 17.41 -10.92
CA ASP A 47 -1.06 17.77 -10.24
C ASP A 47 0.01 18.23 -11.23
N GLU A 48 0.25 17.48 -12.31
CA GLU A 48 1.18 17.87 -13.38
C GLU A 48 0.75 19.17 -14.11
N THR A 49 -0.55 19.40 -14.28
CA THR A 49 -1.06 20.60 -14.97
C THR A 49 -0.92 21.86 -14.11
N PHE A 50 -1.05 21.73 -12.80
CA PHE A 50 -0.92 22.83 -11.84
C PHE A 50 0.47 22.95 -11.23
N SER A 51 1.36 21.98 -11.48
CA SER A 51 2.75 22.04 -11.07
C SER A 51 3.47 23.13 -11.87
N VAL A 52 3.62 24.30 -11.26
CA VAL A 52 4.40 25.41 -11.83
C VAL A 52 5.87 25.06 -11.69
N SER A 53 6.44 24.37 -12.68
CA SER A 53 7.88 24.14 -12.78
C SER A 53 8.57 25.34 -13.42
N GLY A 54 8.70 26.42 -12.65
CA GLY A 54 9.46 27.59 -13.08
C GLY A 54 9.79 28.46 -11.89
N THR A 55 11.08 28.73 -11.69
CA THR A 55 11.48 29.87 -10.86
C THR A 55 10.89 31.11 -11.52
N GLU A 56 9.93 31.77 -10.87
CA GLU A 56 9.53 33.12 -11.24
C GLU A 56 10.79 33.99 -11.15
N SER A 57 11.42 34.27 -12.29
CA SER A 57 12.47 35.25 -12.39
C SER A 57 11.82 36.63 -12.28
N SER A 58 11.54 37.04 -11.05
CA SER A 58 11.06 38.38 -10.73
C SER A 58 12.19 39.39 -10.97
N ALA A 59 12.33 39.82 -12.23
CA ALA A 59 13.26 40.89 -12.58
C ALA A 59 12.67 42.22 -12.08
N THR A 60 13.03 42.61 -10.86
CA THR A 60 12.75 43.95 -10.35
C THR A 60 13.70 44.95 -11.03
N ARG A 61 13.20 45.66 -12.05
CA ARG A 61 13.90 46.84 -12.58
C ARG A 61 13.72 47.97 -11.58
N GLN A 62 14.79 48.27 -10.84
CA GLN A 62 14.89 49.50 -10.05
C GLN A 62 15.29 50.63 -11.00
N HIS A 63 14.53 51.73 -11.00
CA HIS A 63 14.82 52.99 -11.69
C HIS A 63 14.84 54.11 -10.67
#